data_AF-A0A1G7D3L7-F1
#
_entry.id   AF-A0A1G7D3L7-F1
#
_cell.length_a   1.000
_cell.length_b   1.000
_cell.length_c   1.000
_cell.angle_alpha   90.00
_cell.angle_beta   90.00
_cell.angle_gamma   90.00
#
_symmetry.space_group_name_H-M   'P 1'
#
loop_
_entity.id
_entity.type
_entity.pdbx_description
1 polymer ?
#
loop_
_entity_poly.entity_id
_entity_poly.type
_entity_poly.pdbx_seq_one_letter_code
_entity_poly.pdbx_strand_id
1 'polypeptide(L)'
;MTLLSRLLMPHWPSLYGFALGLIAANLAGRIASNVWGEGTAVGDLVGVYTFGAMAAVAVSAGIWWGVRRQRREITGELLVVFLIAALFAVLVNPLIARVDYPTLDGVFSQTLIYFALLAVSGWVGFLIVMALGVDVYGRELKATKIAFEFKANPSRAKAAEAR
;
A
#
# COMPACT_ATOMS: atom_id res chain seq x y z
N MET A 1 13.90 20.01 -4.85
CA MET A 1 12.46 19.76 -4.54
C MET A 1 12.37 19.04 -3.20
N THR A 2 11.63 19.59 -2.24
CA THR A 2 11.48 19.01 -0.90
C THR A 2 10.47 17.84 -0.92
N LEU A 3 10.59 16.89 0.01
CA LEU A 3 9.66 15.75 0.14
C LEU A 3 8.19 16.22 0.26
N LEU A 4 8.00 17.35 0.96
CA LEU A 4 6.74 18.06 1.11
C LEU A 4 6.20 18.61 -0.23
N SER A 5 7.07 19.14 -1.10
CA SER A 5 6.66 19.59 -2.44
C SER A 5 6.26 18.44 -3.38
N ARG A 6 6.84 17.23 -3.21
CA ARG A 6 6.46 16.04 -3.98
C ARG A 6 5.11 15.48 -3.55
N LEU A 7 4.83 15.50 -2.24
CA LEU A 7 3.51 15.16 -1.67
C LEU A 7 2.39 16.08 -2.19
N LEU A 8 2.69 17.35 -2.47
CA LEU A 8 1.71 18.37 -2.89
C LEU A 8 1.47 18.46 -4.41
N MET A 9 2.18 17.69 -5.26
CA MET A 9 2.03 17.71 -6.72
C MET A 9 0.95 16.72 -7.24
N PRO A 10 0.37 16.90 -8.45
CA PRO A 10 -0.91 16.32 -8.92
C PRO A 10 -0.93 14.80 -9.22
N HIS A 11 -0.20 13.99 -8.46
CA HIS A 11 -0.27 12.52 -8.39
C HIS A 11 -1.43 12.03 -7.48
N TRP A 12 -2.30 12.98 -7.10
CA TRP A 12 -3.21 13.00 -5.97
C TRP A 12 -4.23 11.83 -5.88
N PRO A 13 -4.91 11.38 -6.95
CA PRO A 13 -6.05 10.48 -6.75
C PRO A 13 -5.68 9.15 -6.09
N SER A 14 -4.49 8.61 -6.42
CA SER A 14 -4.06 7.32 -5.85
C SER A 14 -3.58 7.44 -4.42
N LEU A 15 -2.73 8.42 -4.08
CA LEU A 15 -2.13 8.55 -2.74
C LEU A 15 -3.16 8.93 -1.68
N TYR A 16 -4.00 9.92 -1.97
CA TYR A 16 -5.12 10.25 -1.08
C TYR A 16 -6.17 9.14 -1.08
N GLY A 17 -6.41 8.46 -2.20
CA GLY A 17 -7.33 7.33 -2.28
C GLY A 17 -6.93 6.18 -1.36
N PHE A 18 -5.64 5.79 -1.34
CA PHE A 18 -5.17 4.74 -0.44
C PHE A 18 -5.16 5.21 1.03
N ALA A 19 -4.74 6.45 1.31
CA ALA A 19 -4.79 7.00 2.66
C ALA A 19 -6.24 7.01 3.21
N LEU A 20 -7.17 7.53 2.42
CA LEU A 20 -8.61 7.54 2.75
C LEU A 20 -9.16 6.12 2.88
N GLY A 21 -8.79 5.21 1.99
CA GLY A 21 -9.21 3.80 2.06
C GLY A 21 -8.76 3.13 3.36
N LEU A 22 -7.52 3.38 3.80
CA LEU A 22 -7.00 2.87 5.07
C LEU A 22 -7.72 3.46 6.28
N ILE A 23 -7.91 4.78 6.30
CA ILE A 23 -8.61 5.49 7.38
C ILE A 23 -10.06 5.02 7.47
N ALA A 24 -10.75 4.93 6.33
CA ALA A 24 -12.14 4.50 6.24
C ALA A 24 -12.32 3.04 6.64
N ALA A 25 -11.44 2.14 6.21
CA ALA A 25 -11.48 0.74 6.61
C ALA A 25 -11.37 0.58 8.13
N ASN A 26 -10.42 1.28 8.75
CA ASN A 26 -10.27 1.26 10.21
C ASN A 26 -11.49 1.87 10.92
N LEU A 27 -11.97 3.02 10.44
CA LEU A 27 -13.11 3.72 11.04
C LEU A 27 -14.38 2.86 10.98
N ALA A 28 -14.67 2.27 9.82
CA ALA A 28 -15.80 1.37 9.64
C ALA A 28 -15.71 0.17 10.59
N GLY A 29 -14.53 -0.42 10.73
CA GLY A 29 -14.27 -1.51 11.68
C GLY A 29 -14.54 -1.15 13.13
N ARG A 30 -14.15 0.05 13.56
CA ARG A 30 -14.42 0.55 14.91
C ARG A 30 -15.91 0.80 15.15
N ILE A 31 -16.59 1.44 14.20
CA ILE A 31 -18.04 1.67 14.29
C ILE A 31 -18.78 0.34 14.37
N ALA A 32 -18.41 -0.61 13.51
CA ALA A 32 -18.92 -1.97 13.53
C ALA A 32 -18.72 -2.66 14.89
N SER A 33 -17.50 -2.61 15.43
CA SER A 33 -17.17 -3.23 16.72
C SER A 33 -17.97 -2.60 17.87
N ASN A 34 -18.20 -1.28 17.82
CA ASN A 34 -19.04 -0.57 18.80
C ASN A 34 -20.51 -1.01 18.74
N VAL A 35 -21.03 -1.32 17.55
CA VAL A 35 -22.41 -1.79 17.36
C VAL A 35 -22.60 -3.24 17.83
N TRP A 36 -21.63 -4.12 17.55
CA TRP A 36 -21.74 -5.55 17.84
C TRP A 36 -21.17 -5.98 19.20
N GLY A 37 -20.48 -5.09 19.91
CA GLY A 37 -19.92 -5.32 21.24
C GLY A 37 -18.53 -5.96 21.20
N GLU A 38 -17.58 -5.34 21.90
CA GLU A 38 -16.22 -5.84 22.07
C GLU A 38 -16.18 -7.12 22.93
N GLY A 39 -15.27 -8.04 22.61
CA GLY A 39 -15.13 -9.33 23.32
C GLY A 39 -16.21 -10.36 22.99
N THR A 40 -17.01 -10.11 21.96
CA THR A 40 -17.93 -11.10 21.37
C THR A 40 -17.28 -11.78 20.18
N ALA A 41 -17.71 -13.01 19.85
CA ALA A 41 -17.23 -13.70 18.65
C ALA A 41 -17.45 -12.89 17.35
N VAL A 42 -18.52 -12.09 17.31
CA VAL A 42 -18.81 -11.21 16.17
C VAL A 42 -17.88 -10.00 16.15
N GLY A 43 -17.63 -9.37 17.31
CA GLY A 43 -16.67 -8.27 17.45
C GLY A 43 -15.24 -8.68 17.08
N ASP A 44 -14.82 -9.88 17.48
CA ASP A 44 -13.51 -10.43 17.12
C ASP A 44 -13.36 -10.62 15.60
N LEU A 45 -14.39 -11.18 14.95
CA LEU A 45 -14.42 -11.31 13.48
C LEU A 45 -14.34 -9.94 12.80
N VAL A 46 -15.07 -8.94 13.28
CA VAL A 46 -15.02 -7.58 12.75
C VAL A 46 -13.61 -7.01 12.86
N GLY A 47 -12.93 -7.22 13.99
CA GLY A 47 -11.54 -6.84 14.18
C GLY A 47 -10.62 -7.48 13.12
N VAL A 48 -10.72 -8.80 12.93
CA VAL A 48 -9.94 -9.55 11.93
C VAL A 48 -10.19 -9.02 10.52
N TYR A 49 -11.45 -8.83 10.13
CA TYR A 49 -11.80 -8.32 8.80
C TYR A 49 -11.33 -6.88 8.59
N THR A 50 -11.33 -6.06 9.64
CA THR A 50 -10.81 -4.69 9.59
C THR A 50 -9.30 -4.67 9.33
N PHE A 51 -8.55 -5.48 10.08
CA PHE A 51 -7.11 -5.67 9.84
C PHE A 51 -6.84 -6.20 8.43
N GLY A 52 -7.60 -7.19 8.00
CA GLY A 52 -7.52 -7.75 6.64
C GLY A 52 -7.81 -6.71 5.55
N ALA A 53 -8.83 -5.88 5.73
CA ALA A 53 -9.17 -4.82 4.77
C ALA A 53 -8.06 -3.77 4.67
N MET A 54 -7.50 -3.33 5.80
CA MET A 54 -6.35 -2.40 5.80
C MET A 54 -5.14 -3.02 5.11
N ALA A 55 -4.83 -4.29 5.39
CA ALA A 55 -3.75 -5.02 4.74
C ALA A 55 -3.97 -5.12 3.22
N ALA A 56 -5.19 -5.44 2.77
CA ALA A 56 -5.52 -5.53 1.35
C ALA A 56 -5.35 -4.19 0.61
N VAL A 57 -5.76 -3.08 1.23
CA VAL A 57 -5.54 -1.73 0.69
C VAL A 57 -4.05 -1.41 0.61
N ALA A 58 -3.27 -1.74 1.64
CA ALA A 58 -1.82 -1.54 1.65
C ALA A 58 -1.09 -2.40 0.60
N VAL A 59 -1.47 -3.68 0.43
CA VAL A 59 -0.98 -4.56 -0.65
C VAL A 59 -1.29 -3.94 -2.01
N SER A 60 -2.52 -3.49 -2.23
CA SER A 60 -2.95 -2.86 -3.47
C SER A 60 -2.14 -1.59 -3.78
N ALA A 61 -1.85 -0.79 -2.77
CA ALA A 61 -0.94 0.35 -2.88
C ALA A 61 0.47 -0.09 -3.29
N GLY A 62 1.04 -1.10 -2.60
CA GLY A 62 2.34 -1.68 -2.92
C GLY A 62 2.44 -2.15 -4.38
N ILE A 63 1.40 -2.84 -4.87
CA ILE A 63 1.31 -3.30 -6.26
C ILE A 63 1.26 -2.09 -7.22
N TRP A 64 0.34 -1.17 -6.98
CA TRP A 64 0.13 -0.01 -7.84
C TRP A 64 1.40 0.83 -8.02
N TRP A 65 2.12 1.08 -6.92
CA TRP A 65 3.40 1.79 -6.98
C TRP A 65 4.51 0.96 -7.60
N GLY A 66 4.61 -0.33 -7.24
CA GLY A 66 5.63 -1.23 -7.79
C GLY A 66 5.57 -1.35 -9.31
N VAL A 67 4.38 -1.28 -9.90
CA VAL A 67 4.20 -1.30 -11.36
C VAL A 67 4.66 0.01 -12.00
N ARG A 68 4.49 1.15 -11.32
CA ARG A 68 4.55 2.48 -11.97
C ARG A 68 5.81 3.30 -11.69
N ARG A 69 6.53 3.04 -10.60
CA ARG A 69 7.64 3.91 -10.17
C ARG A 69 8.93 3.14 -9.88
N GLN A 70 10.05 3.88 -9.80
CA GLN A 70 11.36 3.34 -9.46
C GLN A 70 11.53 3.18 -7.94
N ARG A 71 12.25 2.14 -7.51
CA ARG A 71 12.38 1.69 -6.10
C ARG A 71 12.78 2.81 -5.12
N ARG A 72 13.69 3.70 -5.52
CA ARG A 72 14.21 4.79 -4.67
C ARG A 72 13.19 5.89 -4.36
N GLU A 73 12.19 6.08 -5.22
CA GLU A 73 11.15 7.09 -5.01
C GLU A 73 9.99 6.56 -4.17
N ILE A 74 9.85 5.23 -4.09
CA ILE A 74 8.69 4.54 -3.54
C ILE A 74 8.69 4.51 -2.01
N THR A 75 9.85 4.29 -1.39
CA THR A 75 9.91 3.97 0.05
C THR A 75 9.58 5.19 0.92
N GLY A 76 9.97 6.40 0.51
CA GLY A 76 9.73 7.60 1.30
C GLY A 76 8.25 8.02 1.36
N GLU A 77 7.60 8.15 0.20
CA GLU A 77 6.24 8.69 0.12
C GLU A 77 5.19 7.73 0.70
N LEU A 78 5.32 6.43 0.42
CA LEU A 78 4.37 5.42 0.88
C LEU A 78 4.42 5.21 2.40
N LEU A 79 5.63 5.19 2.98
CA LEU A 79 5.81 5.06 4.43
C LEU A 79 5.25 6.27 5.17
N VAL A 80 5.39 7.48 4.63
CA VAL A 80 4.78 8.68 5.21
C VAL A 80 3.26 8.57 5.21
N VAL A 81 2.66 8.05 4.13
CA VAL A 81 1.21 7.81 4.06
C VAL A 81 0.77 6.78 5.10
N PHE A 82 1.49 5.67 5.23
CA PHE A 82 1.18 4.65 6.23
C PHE A 82 1.32 5.17 7.65
N LEU A 83 2.31 6.02 7.92
CA LEU A 83 2.45 6.68 9.20
C LEU A 83 1.26 7.60 9.49
N ILE A 84 0.88 8.45 8.53
CA ILE A 84 -0.29 9.34 8.69
C ILE A 84 -1.57 8.53 8.90
N ALA A 85 -1.78 7.47 8.12
CA ALA A 85 -2.95 6.60 8.25
C ALA A 85 -2.98 5.88 9.61
N ALA A 86 -1.83 5.41 10.11
CA ALA A 86 -1.72 4.80 11.43
C ALA A 86 -2.03 5.82 12.54
N LEU A 87 -1.50 7.04 12.44
CA LEU A 87 -1.80 8.12 13.39
C LEU A 87 -3.29 8.48 13.38
N PHE A 88 -3.93 8.55 12.21
CA PHE A 88 -5.38 8.76 12.12
C PHE A 88 -6.17 7.60 12.76
N ALA A 89 -5.77 6.35 12.50
CA ALA A 89 -6.42 5.16 13.05
C ALA A 89 -6.37 5.09 14.58
N VAL A 90 -5.33 5.66 15.19
CA VAL A 90 -5.11 5.63 16.65
C VAL A 90 -5.60 6.90 17.34
N LEU A 91 -5.45 8.06 16.72
CA LEU A 91 -5.75 9.35 17.37
C LEU A 91 -7.11 9.94 16.99
N VAL A 92 -7.54 9.72 15.75
CA VAL A 92 -8.73 10.41 15.21
C VAL A 92 -9.92 9.47 15.16
N ASN A 93 -9.73 8.26 14.63
CA ASN A 93 -10.82 7.30 14.44
C ASN A 93 -11.53 6.89 15.75
N PRO A 94 -10.87 6.72 16.91
CA PRO A 94 -11.57 6.44 18.16
C PRO A 94 -12.58 7.53 18.55
N LEU A 95 -12.21 8.80 18.34
CA LEU A 95 -13.06 9.95 18.65
C LEU A 95 -14.32 9.96 17.76
N ILE A 96 -14.14 9.69 16.47
CA ILE A 96 -15.26 9.63 15.51
C ILE A 96 -16.17 8.44 15.80
N ALA A 97 -15.59 7.27 16.07
CA ALA A 97 -16.32 6.04 16.36
C ALA A 97 -16.96 6.01 17.76
N ARG A 98 -16.66 6.99 18.62
CA ARG A 98 -17.12 7.08 20.01
C ARG A 98 -16.81 5.82 20.82
N VAL A 99 -15.58 5.32 20.65
CA VAL A 99 -15.04 4.20 21.43
C VAL A 99 -14.01 4.71 22.42
N ASP A 100 -13.67 3.89 23.41
CA ASP A 100 -12.70 4.25 24.43
C ASP A 100 -11.35 4.65 23.83
N TYR A 101 -10.84 5.79 24.30
CA TYR A 101 -9.59 6.33 23.82
C TYR A 101 -8.42 5.54 24.44
N PRO A 102 -7.40 5.14 23.67
CA PRO A 102 -6.28 4.38 24.19
C PRO A 102 -5.48 5.19 25.23
N THR A 103 -4.89 4.49 26.20
CA THR A 103 -3.87 5.06 27.09
C THR A 103 -2.63 5.50 26.30
N LEU A 104 -1.75 6.30 26.90
CA LEU A 104 -0.56 6.83 26.22
C LEU A 104 0.37 5.72 25.71
N ASP A 105 0.57 4.67 26.50
CA ASP A 105 1.32 3.47 26.07
C ASP A 105 0.58 2.69 24.98
N GLY A 106 -0.75 2.67 25.05
CA GLY A 106 -1.62 2.11 24.03
C GLY A 106 -1.51 2.84 22.69
N VAL A 107 -1.43 4.18 22.70
CA VAL A 107 -1.23 4.99 21.50
C VAL A 107 0.08 4.61 20.81
N PHE A 108 1.18 4.56 21.57
CA PHE A 108 2.49 4.24 21.02
C PHE A 108 2.51 2.83 20.42
N SER A 109 2.03 1.84 21.18
CA SER A 109 2.00 0.44 20.76
C SER A 109 1.09 0.20 19.55
N GLN A 110 -0.13 0.74 19.57
CA GLN A 110 -1.08 0.62 18.44
C GLN A 110 -0.56 1.32 17.19
N THR A 111 0.08 2.48 17.31
CA THR A 111 0.66 3.19 16.17
C THR A 111 1.75 2.34 15.51
N LEU A 112 2.64 1.73 16.31
CA LEU A 112 3.67 0.83 15.78
C LEU A 112 3.07 -0.41 15.13
N ILE A 113 2.05 -1.03 15.73
CA ILE A 113 1.39 -2.22 15.17
C ILE A 113 0.72 -1.90 13.84
N TYR A 114 -0.08 -0.83 13.77
CA TYR A 114 -0.72 -0.43 12.52
C TYR A 114 0.31 -0.03 11.47
N PHE A 115 1.33 0.73 11.83
CA PHE A 115 2.38 1.12 10.90
C PHE A 115 3.12 -0.12 10.35
N ALA A 116 3.52 -1.05 11.21
CA ALA A 116 4.20 -2.28 10.81
C ALA A 116 3.32 -3.14 9.90
N LEU A 117 2.03 -3.31 10.24
CA LEU A 117 1.06 -3.99 9.40
C LEU A 117 1.01 -3.40 7.98
N LEU A 118 0.86 -2.08 7.88
CA LEU A 118 0.75 -1.38 6.60
C LEU A 118 2.05 -1.46 5.81
N ALA A 119 3.19 -1.23 6.47
CA ALA A 119 4.51 -1.28 5.84
C ALA A 119 4.82 -2.68 5.29
N VAL A 120 4.59 -3.73 6.10
CA VAL A 120 4.80 -5.12 5.67
C VAL A 120 3.84 -5.49 4.54
N SER A 121 2.56 -5.14 4.66
CA SER A 121 1.55 -5.43 3.62
C SER A 121 1.87 -4.74 2.29
N GLY A 122 2.24 -3.46 2.34
CA GLY A 122 2.70 -2.73 1.16
C GLY A 122 3.98 -3.32 0.56
N TRP A 123 4.91 -3.78 1.40
CA TRP A 123 6.11 -4.49 0.95
C TRP A 123 5.76 -5.81 0.25
N VAL A 124 4.84 -6.61 0.79
CA VAL A 124 4.34 -7.82 0.13
C VAL A 124 3.76 -7.51 -1.24
N GLY A 125 2.92 -6.47 -1.35
CA GLY A 125 2.38 -6.03 -2.63
C GLY A 125 3.47 -5.67 -3.65
N PHE A 126 4.52 -4.99 -3.20
CA PHE A 126 5.68 -4.68 -4.02
C PHE A 126 6.46 -5.93 -4.46
N LEU A 127 6.67 -6.89 -3.56
CA LEU A 127 7.34 -8.16 -3.85
C LEU A 127 6.57 -8.99 -4.90
N ILE A 128 5.24 -8.98 -4.86
CA ILE A 128 4.40 -9.63 -5.88
C ILE A 128 4.74 -9.08 -7.27
N VAL A 129 4.83 -7.76 -7.43
CA VAL A 129 5.16 -7.13 -8.71
C VAL A 129 6.57 -7.49 -9.18
N MET A 130 7.52 -7.51 -8.24
CA MET A 130 8.90 -7.91 -8.53
C MET A 130 9.00 -9.37 -8.97
N ALA A 131 8.30 -10.28 -8.28
CA ALA A 131 8.27 -11.70 -8.62
C ALA A 131 7.66 -11.95 -10.01
N LEU A 132 6.65 -11.18 -10.41
CA LEU A 132 6.07 -11.23 -11.75
C LEU A 132 6.96 -10.57 -12.82
N GLY A 133 8.01 -9.84 -12.42
CA GLY A 133 8.90 -9.09 -13.32
C GLY A 133 8.15 -8.04 -14.12
N VAL A 134 7.10 -7.46 -13.52
CA VAL A 134 6.29 -6.37 -14.09
C VAL A 134 6.74 -5.03 -13.52
N ASP A 135 7.69 -5.02 -12.58
CA ASP A 135 8.32 -3.80 -12.09
C ASP A 135 9.13 -3.09 -13.19
N VAL A 136 9.44 -1.82 -12.97
CA VAL A 136 10.21 -0.99 -13.94
C VAL A 136 11.50 -1.71 -14.35
N TYR A 137 12.22 -2.26 -13.38
CA TYR A 137 13.48 -2.99 -13.63
C TYR A 137 13.27 -4.29 -14.42
N GLY A 138 12.24 -5.08 -14.10
CA GLY A 138 11.88 -6.27 -14.86
C GLY A 138 11.50 -5.96 -16.32
N ARG A 139 10.84 -4.82 -16.57
CA ARG A 139 10.54 -4.34 -17.92
C ARG A 139 11.79 -3.90 -18.67
N GLU A 140 12.69 -3.18 -18.01
CA GLU A 140 13.98 -2.76 -18.60
C GLU A 140 14.81 -3.99 -19.00
N LEU A 141 14.94 -4.99 -18.12
CA LEU A 141 15.64 -6.24 -18.41
C LEU A 141 15.03 -6.99 -19.61
N LYS A 142 13.69 -7.08 -19.68
CA LYS A 142 13.00 -7.71 -20.81
C LYS A 142 13.26 -6.95 -22.12
N ALA A 143 13.20 -5.62 -22.10
CA ALA A 143 13.49 -4.79 -23.27
C ALA A 143 14.94 -4.94 -23.74
N THR A 144 15.90 -4.97 -22.81
CA THR A 144 17.32 -5.21 -23.12
C THR A 144 17.54 -6.60 -23.71
N LYS A 145 16.88 -7.64 -23.16
CA LYS A 145 16.94 -9.00 -23.71
C LYS A 145 16.45 -9.05 -25.16
N ILE A 146 15.30 -8.45 -25.45
CA ILE A 146 14.74 -8.37 -26.81
C ILE A 146 15.69 -7.63 -27.75
N ALA A 147 16.26 -6.52 -27.32
CA ALA A 147 17.22 -5.75 -28.11
C ALA A 147 18.51 -6.56 -28.40
N PHE A 148 19.00 -7.35 -27.46
CA PHE A 148 20.12 -8.26 -27.68
C PHE A 148 19.77 -9.41 -28.61
N GLU A 149 18.61 -10.04 -28.47
CA GLU A 149 18.15 -11.11 -29.37
C GLU A 149 18.00 -10.60 -30.82
N PHE A 150 17.49 -9.39 -31.01
CA PHE A 150 17.39 -8.74 -32.32
C PHE A 150 18.77 -8.50 -32.95
N LYS A 151 19.74 -8.01 -32.16
CA LYS A 151 21.12 -7.80 -32.63
C LYS A 151 21.85 -9.12 -32.92
N ALA A 152 21.60 -10.15 -32.13
CA ALA A 152 22.26 -11.45 -32.25
C ALA A 152 21.74 -12.27 -33.44
N ASN A 153 20.50 -12.05 -33.90
CA ASN A 153 19.90 -12.84 -34.98
C ASN A 153 19.05 -11.99 -35.95
N PRO A 154 19.67 -11.09 -36.73
CA PRO A 154 18.95 -10.12 -37.58
C PRO A 154 18.15 -10.77 -38.72
N SER A 155 18.46 -12.01 -39.12
CA SER A 155 17.76 -12.75 -40.17
C SER A 155 16.35 -13.21 -39.77
N ARG A 156 16.13 -13.54 -38.49
CA ARG A 156 14.79 -13.90 -37.96
C ARG A 156 13.86 -12.69 -37.87
N ALA A 157 14.39 -11.51 -37.60
CA ALA A 157 13.61 -10.27 -37.55
C ALA A 157 13.11 -9.85 -38.95
N LYS A 158 13.98 -9.89 -39.97
CA LYS A 158 13.60 -9.59 -41.35
C LYS A 158 12.56 -10.57 -41.92
N ALA A 159 12.58 -11.84 -41.49
CA ALA A 159 11.57 -12.83 -41.89
C ALA A 159 10.19 -12.60 -41.26
N ALA A 160 10.12 -11.87 -40.13
CA ALA A 160 8.87 -11.51 -39.48
C ALA A 160 8.22 -10.23 -40.07
N GLU A 161 9.01 -9.30 -40.61
CA GLU A 161 8.52 -8.13 -41.36
C GLU A 161 8.04 -8.47 -42.79
N ALA A 162 8.46 -9.61 -43.33
CA ALA A 162 8.10 -10.06 -44.68
C ALA A 162 6.77 -10.86 -44.74
N ARG A 163 6.02 -10.92 -43.64
CA ARG A 163 4.67 -11.53 -43.55
C ARG A 163 3.65 -10.47 -43.17
#